data_AF-A0A961SGR7-F1
#
_entry.id   AF-A0A961SGR7-F1
#
_cell.length_a   1.000
_cell.length_b   1.000
_cell.length_c   1.000
_cell.angle_alpha   90.00
_cell.angle_beta   90.00
_cell.angle_gamma   90.00
#
_symmetry.space_group_name_H-M   'P 1'
#
loop_
_entity.id
_entity.type
_entity.pdbx_description
1 polymer ?
#
loop_
_entity_poly.entity_id
_entity_poly.type
_entity_poly.pdbx_seq_one_letter_code
_entity_poly.pdbx_strand_id
1 'polypeptide(L)'
;KQIEAEIASRLRNGYIRDPDVSVEMERYRPFFIMGEVNSGGQYSYVPGMTVQNAIAIAGGFTGRATQENADITRQINGQVMNGRVPLSDPIMPGDTIYIRERLL
;
A
#
# COMPACT_ATOMS: atom_id res chain seq x y z
N LYS A 1 -42.71 1.73 22.42
CA LYS A 1 -41.98 2.41 23.52
C LYS A 1 -41.29 1.47 24.52
N GLN A 2 -41.37 0.13 24.38
CA GLN A 2 -40.80 -0.80 25.37
C GLN A 2 -39.48 -1.46 24.92
N ILE A 3 -39.21 -1.51 23.60
CA ILE A 3 -38.01 -2.14 23.02
C ILE A 3 -36.77 -1.23 23.11
N GLU A 4 -36.92 0.08 22.92
CA GLU A 4 -35.80 1.04 23.03
C GLU A 4 -35.21 1.10 24.44
N ALA A 5 -36.05 0.94 25.47
CA ALA A 5 -35.61 0.94 26.86
C ALA A 5 -34.76 -0.30 27.21
N GLU A 6 -35.04 -1.44 26.58
CA GLU A 6 -34.32 -2.69 26.83
C GLU A 6 -32.94 -2.70 26.17
N ILE A 7 -32.83 -2.16 24.95
CA ILE A 7 -31.54 -1.99 24.24
C ILE A 7 -30.66 -0.96 24.98
N ALA A 8 -31.26 0.14 25.44
CA ALA A 8 -30.55 1.17 26.21
C ALA A 8 -30.09 0.67 27.59
N SER A 9 -30.73 -0.34 28.16
CA SER A 9 -30.30 -0.96 29.42
C SER A 9 -29.10 -1.88 29.22
N ARG A 10 -29.11 -2.70 28.15
CA ARG A 10 -28.01 -3.63 27.85
C ARG A 10 -26.73 -2.92 27.38
N LEU A 11 -26.85 -1.74 26.75
CA LEU A 11 -25.70 -0.96 26.28
C LEU A 11 -25.06 -0.07 27.36
N ARG A 12 -25.62 0.01 28.57
CA ARG A 12 -25.07 0.84 29.66
C ARG A 12 -23.99 0.16 30.51
N ASN A 13 -23.69 -1.13 30.27
CA ASN A 13 -22.72 -1.91 31.04
C ASN A 13 -21.35 -2.13 30.36
N GLY A 14 -21.06 -1.41 29.28
CA GLY A 14 -19.75 -1.48 28.62
C GLY A 14 -19.45 -0.14 27.96
N TYR A 15 -19.02 0.82 28.80
CA TYR A 15 -18.36 2.08 28.45
C TYR A 15 -18.13 2.32 26.96
N ILE A 16 -18.86 3.28 26.36
CA ILE A 16 -18.35 4.48 25.65
C ILE A 16 -19.59 5.33 25.31
N ARG A 17 -19.71 6.49 25.97
CA ARG A 17 -20.60 7.59 25.57
C ARG A 17 -19.71 8.54 24.78
N ASP A 18 -20.01 8.72 23.49
CA ASP A 18 -19.16 9.32 22.47
C ASP A 18 -17.89 8.51 22.17
N PRO A 19 -17.91 7.59 21.19
CA PRO A 19 -16.67 7.31 20.50
C PRO A 19 -16.33 8.60 19.76
N ASP A 20 -15.38 9.37 20.29
CA ASP A 20 -14.54 10.21 19.45
C ASP A 20 -13.96 9.24 18.43
N VAL A 21 -14.56 9.18 17.24
CA VAL A 21 -14.06 8.34 16.16
C VAL A 21 -12.86 9.09 15.59
N SER A 22 -11.82 9.23 16.40
CA SER A 22 -10.47 9.30 15.91
C SER A 22 -10.23 7.97 15.22
N VAL A 23 -10.62 7.90 13.94
CA VAL A 23 -9.99 7.00 12.98
C VAL A 23 -8.53 7.44 12.99
N GLU A 24 -7.78 6.93 13.95
CA GLU A 24 -6.34 6.83 13.88
C GLU A 24 -6.13 6.05 12.59
N MET A 25 -5.94 6.78 11.47
CA MET A 25 -5.79 6.18 10.16
C MET A 25 -4.62 5.23 10.31
N GLU A 26 -4.91 3.93 10.44
CA GLU A 26 -3.90 2.88 10.51
C GLU A 26 -3.20 2.93 9.15
N ARG A 27 -2.13 3.73 9.08
CA ARG A 27 -1.46 4.02 7.82
C ARG A 27 -0.93 2.68 7.33
N TYR A 28 -1.38 2.27 6.15
CA TYR A 28 -0.85 1.10 5.49
C TYR A 28 0.68 1.15 5.51
N ARG A 29 1.31 -0.03 5.63
CA ARG A 29 2.76 -0.12 5.51
C ARG A 29 3.18 0.54 4.19
N PRO A 30 4.24 1.37 4.22
CA PRO A 30 4.74 2.01 3.01
C PRO A 30 5.26 0.94 2.04
N PHE A 31 5.40 1.33 0.78
CA PHE A 31 6.12 0.55 -0.22
C PHE A 31 7.45 1.24 -0.54
N PHE A 32 8.36 0.49 -1.15
CA PHE A 32 9.67 0.98 -1.57
C PHE A 32 9.80 0.86 -3.09
N ILE A 33 10.46 1.81 -3.72
CA ILE A 33 10.80 1.76 -5.14
C ILE A 33 12.24 2.18 -5.36
N MET A 34 12.96 1.43 -6.18
CA MET A 34 14.40 1.62 -6.42
C MET A 34 14.81 1.15 -7.82
N GLY A 35 16.07 1.42 -8.18
CA GLY A 35 16.60 1.14 -9.51
C GLY A 35 16.48 2.36 -10.43
N GLU A 36 16.09 2.14 -11.68
CA GLU A 36 16.02 3.17 -12.72
C GLU A 36 14.74 4.03 -12.64
N VAL A 37 14.59 4.75 -11.52
CA VAL A 37 13.60 5.81 -11.28
C VAL A 37 14.26 7.09 -10.80
N ASN A 38 13.64 8.25 -11.05
CA ASN A 38 14.27 9.56 -10.75
C ASN A 38 14.37 9.87 -9.26
N SER A 39 13.45 9.34 -8.44
CA SER A 39 13.42 9.53 -6.99
C SER A 39 13.08 8.20 -6.31
N GLY A 40 14.08 7.34 -6.18
CA GLY A 40 13.94 6.10 -5.41
C GLY A 40 13.78 6.38 -3.91
N GLY A 41 13.01 5.55 -3.22
CA GLY A 41 12.77 5.72 -1.79
C GLY A 41 11.52 5.02 -1.29
N GLN A 42 11.12 5.44 -0.08
CA GLN A 42 9.92 4.96 0.61
C GLN A 42 8.74 5.89 0.34
N TYR A 43 7.59 5.33 0.00
CA TYR A 43 6.36 6.07 -0.27
C TYR A 43 5.17 5.51 0.49
N SER A 44 4.24 6.39 0.88
CA SER A 44 2.97 5.96 1.47
C SER A 44 2.14 5.19 0.45
N TYR A 45 1.61 4.06 0.87
CA TYR A 45 0.71 3.26 0.04
C TYR A 45 -0.70 3.87 0.03
N VAL A 46 -1.31 3.92 -1.15
CA VAL A 46 -2.73 4.25 -1.34
C VAL A 46 -3.42 3.03 -1.97
N PRO A 47 -4.59 2.60 -1.45
CA PRO A 47 -5.34 1.48 -2.01
C PRO A 47 -5.61 1.63 -3.51
N GLY A 48 -5.41 0.54 -4.27
CA GLY A 48 -5.66 0.50 -5.71
C GLY A 48 -4.51 1.05 -6.57
N MET A 49 -3.37 1.38 -5.96
CA MET A 49 -2.18 1.76 -6.73
C MET A 49 -1.58 0.60 -7.50
N THR A 50 -1.02 0.91 -8.66
CA THR A 50 -0.23 0.00 -9.49
C THR A 50 1.25 0.35 -9.44
N VAL A 51 2.10 -0.51 -10.01
CA VAL A 51 3.52 -0.21 -10.25
C VAL A 51 3.70 1.09 -11.04
N GLN A 52 2.86 1.33 -12.06
CA GLN A 52 2.88 2.57 -12.83
C GLN A 52 2.63 3.81 -11.96
N ASN A 53 1.68 3.73 -11.01
CA ASN A 53 1.42 4.83 -10.08
C ASN A 53 2.63 5.06 -9.16
N ALA A 54 3.28 4.00 -8.69
CA ALA A 54 4.49 4.07 -7.89
C ALA A 54 5.64 4.76 -8.63
N ILE A 55 5.86 4.40 -9.91
CA ILE A 55 6.87 5.05 -10.77
C ILE A 55 6.56 6.53 -10.96
N ALA A 56 5.29 6.88 -11.21
CA ALA A 56 4.89 8.28 -11.40
C ALA A 56 5.20 9.15 -10.17
N ILE A 57 4.89 8.65 -8.97
CA ILE A 57 5.18 9.34 -7.71
C ILE A 57 6.69 9.41 -7.43
N ALA A 58 7.45 8.41 -7.89
CA ALA A 58 8.91 8.39 -7.86
C ALA A 58 9.57 9.30 -8.92
N GLY A 59 8.82 10.22 -9.53
CA GLY A 59 9.32 11.17 -10.52
C GLY A 59 9.53 10.57 -11.92
N GLY A 60 8.98 9.39 -12.20
CA GLY A 60 9.11 8.69 -13.47
C GLY A 60 10.39 7.87 -13.60
N PHE A 61 10.52 7.22 -14.76
CA PHE A 61 11.72 6.46 -15.13
C PHE A 61 12.93 7.36 -15.36
N THR A 62 14.13 6.81 -15.12
CA THR A 62 15.35 7.37 -15.71
C THR A 62 15.41 7.03 -17.21
N GLY A 63 16.35 7.66 -17.94
CA GLY A 63 16.56 7.37 -19.36
C GLY A 63 17.05 5.96 -19.69
N ARG A 64 17.49 5.18 -18.70
CA ARG A 64 18.03 3.83 -18.89
C ARG A 64 17.08 2.72 -18.47
N ALA A 65 15.88 3.04 -18.00
CA ALA A 65 14.93 2.05 -17.50
C ALA A 65 14.39 1.10 -18.58
N THR A 66 14.14 -0.15 -18.19
CA THR A 66 13.18 -1.02 -18.91
C THR A 66 11.75 -0.59 -18.57
N GLN A 67 10.90 -0.39 -19.58
CA GLN A 67 9.53 0.14 -19.39
C GLN A 67 8.43 -0.90 -19.61
N GLU A 68 8.79 -2.19 -19.69
CA GLU A 68 7.81 -3.26 -19.92
C GLU A 68 7.31 -3.87 -18.61
N ASN A 69 8.22 -4.07 -17.66
CA ASN A 69 7.97 -4.83 -16.45
C ASN A 69 8.78 -4.27 -15.27
N ALA A 70 8.34 -4.59 -14.07
CA ALA A 70 9.10 -4.38 -12.83
C ALA A 70 9.32 -5.71 -12.12
N ASP A 71 10.36 -5.77 -11.30
CA ASP A 71 10.54 -6.87 -10.36
C ASP A 71 9.97 -6.44 -9.00
N ILE A 72 9.13 -7.26 -8.38
CA ILE A 72 8.52 -7.03 -7.07
C ILE A 72 9.00 -8.10 -6.08
N THR A 73 9.37 -7.63 -4.89
CA THR A 73 9.49 -8.45 -3.68
C THR A 73 8.32 -8.15 -2.76
N ARG A 74 7.57 -9.18 -2.37
CA ARG A 74 6.37 -9.10 -1.54
C ARG A 74 6.42 -10.13 -0.42
N GLN A 75 5.98 -9.74 0.78
CA GLN A 75 5.79 -10.69 1.88
C GLN A 75 4.31 -11.07 2.02
N ILE A 76 3.99 -12.34 1.80
CA ILE A 76 2.65 -12.91 1.99
C ILE A 76 2.75 -14.02 3.03
N ASN A 77 1.98 -13.92 4.12
CA ASN A 77 1.95 -14.92 5.20
C ASN A 77 3.35 -15.29 5.76
N GLY A 78 4.24 -14.30 5.85
CA GLY A 78 5.63 -14.51 6.32
C GLY A 78 6.58 -15.11 5.28
N GLN A 79 6.11 -15.43 4.07
CA GLN A 79 6.94 -15.91 2.98
C GLN A 79 7.29 -14.76 2.03
N VAL A 80 8.56 -14.69 1.64
CA VAL A 80 9.04 -13.74 0.64
C VAL A 80 8.80 -14.31 -0.75
N MET A 81 8.02 -13.61 -1.56
CA MET A 81 7.77 -13.89 -2.96
C MET A 81 8.47 -12.85 -3.82
N ASN A 82 9.21 -13.31 -4.82
CA ASN A 82 9.84 -12.45 -5.82
C ASN A 82 9.23 -12.78 -7.18
N GLY A 83 8.93 -11.76 -7.98
CA GLY A 83 8.34 -11.97 -9.30
C GLY A 83 8.51 -10.78 -10.22
N ARG A 84 8.48 -11.06 -11.52
CA ARG A 84 8.38 -10.03 -12.56
C ARG A 84 6.92 -9.82 -12.92
N VAL A 85 6.49 -8.57 -12.94
CA VAL A 85 5.10 -8.19 -13.18
C VAL A 85 5.00 -7.06 -14.21
N PRO A 86 3.89 -6.97 -14.96
CA PRO A 86 3.63 -5.82 -15.81
C PRO A 86 3.46 -4.54 -14.98
N LEU A 87 3.66 -3.37 -15.60
CA LEU A 87 3.52 -2.08 -14.88
C LEU A 87 2.08 -1.79 -14.39
N SER A 88 1.09 -2.50 -14.93
CA SER A 88 -0.31 -2.42 -14.49
C SER A 88 -0.60 -3.24 -13.24
N ASP A 89 0.36 -4.05 -12.75
CA ASP A 89 0.13 -4.92 -11.60
C ASP A 89 -0.16 -4.09 -10.33
N PRO A 90 -1.19 -4.46 -9.54
CA PRO A 90 -1.47 -3.81 -8.27
C PRO A 90 -0.35 -4.04 -7.26
N ILE A 91 0.08 -2.96 -6.61
CA ILE A 91 1.03 -3.04 -5.49
C ILE A 91 0.29 -3.28 -4.18
N MET A 92 1.00 -3.81 -3.18
CA MET A 92 0.48 -4.08 -1.85
C MET A 92 1.31 -3.37 -0.77
N PRO A 93 0.74 -3.14 0.44
CA PRO A 93 1.48 -2.58 1.55
C PRO A 93 2.72 -3.40 1.94
N GLY A 94 3.89 -2.76 1.89
CA GLY A 94 5.18 -3.40 2.17
C GLY A 94 5.90 -3.99 0.95
N ASP A 95 5.38 -3.79 -0.27
CA ASP A 95 6.10 -4.18 -1.47
C ASP A 95 7.41 -3.41 -1.65
N THR A 96 8.41 -4.08 -2.23
CA THR A 96 9.59 -3.45 -2.79
C THR A 96 9.60 -3.63 -4.29
N ILE A 97 9.66 -2.54 -5.03
CA ILE A 97 9.63 -2.48 -6.48
C ILE A 97 11.03 -2.13 -7.00
N TYR A 98 11.56 -2.94 -7.91
CA TYR A 98 12.83 -2.71 -8.58
C TYR A 98 12.63 -2.49 -10.07
N ILE A 99 13.07 -1.33 -10.56
CA ILE A 99 13.09 -1.02 -11.99
C ILE A 99 14.49 -1.28 -12.54
N ARG A 100 14.58 -2.20 -13.50
CA ARG A 100 15.85 -2.61 -14.09
C ARG A 100 16.36 -1.58 -15.10
N GLU A 101 17.68 -1.56 -15.24
CA GLU A 101 18.36 -0.93 -16.36
C GLU A 101 18.19 -1.77 -17.64
N ARG A 102 18.09 -1.09 -18.78
CA ARG A 102 18.11 -1.69 -20.11
C ARG A 102 19.52 -2.19 -20.40
N LEU A 103 19.66 -3.50 -20.61
CA LEU A 103 20.89 -4.09 -21.12
C LEU A 103 21.05 -3.66 -22.58
N LEU A 104 22.15 -2.96 -22.88
CA LEU A 104 22.52 -2.51 -24.23
C LEU A 104 23.12 -3.65 -25.06
#